data_AF-A0A3L8C0T9-F1
#
_entry.id   AF-A0A3L8C0T9-F1
#
_cell.length_a   1.000
_cell.length_b   1.000
_cell.length_c   1.000
_cell.angle_alpha   90.00
_cell.angle_beta   90.00
_cell.angle_gamma   90.00
#
_symmetry.space_group_name_H-M   'P 1'
#
loop_
_entity.id
_entity.type
_entity.pdbx_description
1 polymer ?
#
loop_
_entity_poly.entity_id
_entity_poly.type
_entity_poly.pdbx_seq_one_letter_code
_entity_poly.pdbx_strand_id
1 'polypeptide(L)' 'MITYDDGRDRSLSSREAERRQLQEDMERFLNGGGQIKQIDKDVRMDPPRKPESNYGSRPI' A
#
# COMPACT_ATOMS: atom_id res chain seq x y z
N MET A 1 -8.13 23.92 -10.82
CA MET A 1 -7.35 24.11 -9.58
C MET A 1 -7.24 22.73 -8.93
N ILE A 2 -6.10 22.05 -9.09
CA ILE A 2 -5.89 20.70 -8.55
C ILE A 2 -5.50 20.87 -7.09
N THR A 3 -6.40 20.56 -6.16
CA THR A 3 -6.12 20.60 -4.73
C THR A 3 -5.29 19.37 -4.37
N TYR A 4 -4.01 19.57 -4.10
CA TYR A 4 -3.16 18.56 -3.49
C TYR A 4 -3.64 18.34 -2.06
N ASP A 5 -4.16 17.14 -1.77
CA ASP A 5 -4.52 16.66 -0.43
C ASP A 5 -3.25 16.43 0.40
N ASP A 6 -2.56 17.50 0.76
CA ASP A 6 -1.25 17.51 1.42
C ASP A 6 -1.32 17.24 2.94
N GLY A 7 -2.34 16.51 3.42
CA GLY A 7 -2.38 16.09 4.83
C GLY A 7 -2.65 17.20 5.87
N ARG A 8 -2.36 18.46 5.57
CA ARG A 8 -2.36 19.60 6.51
C ARG A 8 -3.77 20.01 6.97
N ASP A 9 -4.79 19.81 6.14
CA ASP A 9 -6.19 20.16 6.44
C ASP A 9 -7.01 19.02 7.06
N ARG A 10 -6.42 17.84 7.21
CA ARG A 10 -7.07 16.67 7.82
C ARG A 10 -6.94 16.81 9.34
N SER A 11 -7.80 17.63 9.95
CA SER A 11 -7.85 17.79 11.41
C SER A 11 -7.90 16.41 12.08
N LEU A 12 -7.08 16.21 13.12
CA LEU A 12 -6.99 14.94 13.84
C LEU A 12 -8.35 14.47 14.38
N SER A 13 -9.26 15.41 14.69
CA SER A 13 -10.58 15.11 15.23
C SER A 13 -11.59 14.61 14.19
N SER A 14 -11.51 15.06 12.92
CA SER A 14 -12.41 14.58 11.87
C SER A 14 -12.20 13.11 11.52
N ARG A 15 -11.04 12.54 11.89
CA ARG A 15 -10.69 11.12 11.68
C ARG A 15 -10.76 10.26 12.94
N GLU A 16 -11.24 10.77 14.06
CA GLU A 16 -11.33 9.97 15.28
C GLU A 16 -12.24 8.75 15.12
N ALA A 17 -13.37 8.91 14.41
CA ALA A 17 -14.26 7.80 14.09
C ALA A 17 -13.58 6.73 13.21
N GLU A 18 -12.88 7.16 12.15
CA GLU A 18 -12.11 6.26 11.28
C GLU A 18 -10.99 5.55 12.06
N ARG A 19 -10.29 6.27 12.95
CA ARG A 19 -9.23 5.70 13.80
C ARG A 19 -9.80 4.65 14.75
N ARG A 20 -10.93 4.93 15.39
CA ARG A 20 -11.60 3.99 16.29
C ARG A 20 -12.04 2.73 15.57
N GLN A 21 -12.67 2.89 14.40
CA GLN A 21 -13.07 1.76 13.56
C GLN A 21 -11.87 0.89 13.18
N LEU A 22 -10.79 1.51 12.71
CA LEU A 22 -9.56 0.80 12.36
C LEU A 22 -8.98 0.03 13.56
N GLN A 23 -9.02 0.62 14.75
CA GLN A 23 -8.52 -0.03 15.97
C GLN A 23 -9.36 -1.26 16.35
N GLU A 24 -10.68 -1.16 16.28
CA GLU A 24 -11.59 -2.29 16.51
C GLU A 24 -11.37 -3.43 15.50
N ASP A 25 -11.16 -3.08 14.23
CA ASP A 25 -10.88 -4.06 13.17
C ASP A 25 -9.51 -4.73 13.35
N MET A 26 -8.49 -3.98 13.79
CA MET A 26 -7.17 -4.54 14.14
C MET A 26 -7.28 -5.53 15.30
N GLU A 27 -8.00 -5.17 16.37
CA GLU A 27 -8.19 -6.06 17.52
C GLU A 27 -8.91 -7.35 17.12
N ARG A 28 -9.96 -7.25 16.27
CA ARG A 28 -10.65 -8.41 15.71
C ARG A 28 -9.73 -9.29 14.88
N PHE A 29 -8.88 -8.70 14.04
CA PHE A 29 -7.92 -9.44 13.22
C PHE A 29 -6.91 -10.22 14.05
N LEU A 30 -6.35 -9.58 15.10
CA LEU A 30 -5.38 -10.20 16.00
C LEU A 30 -6.03 -11.31 16.84
N ASN A 31 -7.23 -11.06 17.39
CA ASN A 31 -7.98 -12.06 18.16
C ASN A 31 -8.44 -13.26 17.31
N GLY A 32 -8.68 -13.04 16.01
CA GLY A 32 -8.99 -14.10 15.05
C GLY A 32 -7.80 -14.96 14.64
N GLY A 33 -6.61 -14.73 15.20
CA GLY A 33 -5.38 -15.45 14.86
C GLY A 33 -4.60 -14.87 13.67
N GLY A 34 -4.99 -13.69 13.19
CA GLY A 34 -4.21 -12.92 12.22
C GLY A 34 -2.91 -12.40 12.82
N GLN A 35 -1.87 -12.26 11.99
CA GLN A 35 -0.57 -11.75 12.41
C GLN A 35 -0.14 -10.58 11.51
N ILE A 36 0.28 -9.49 12.13
CA ILE A 36 0.87 -8.35 11.42
C ILE A 36 2.35 -8.67 11.20
N LYS A 37 2.77 -8.73 9.93
CA LYS A 37 4.17 -8.94 9.55
C LYS A 37 4.79 -7.62 9.15
N GLN A 38 5.95 -7.32 9.70
CA GLN A 38 6.78 -6.23 9.23
C GLN A 38 7.53 -6.69 7.97
N ILE A 39 7.45 -5.90 6.90
CA ILE A 39 8.12 -6.19 5.63
C ILE A 39 9.22 -5.14 5.45
N ASP A 40 10.43 -5.60 5.14
CA ASP A 40 11.55 -4.69 4.86
C ASP A 40 11.35 -3.95 3.53
N LYS A 41 11.87 -2.72 3.46
CA LYS A 41 11.64 -1.79 2.35
C LYS A 41 12.13 -2.31 1.00
N ASP A 42 13.09 -3.23 1.00
CA ASP A 42 13.74 -3.76 -0.19
C ASP A 42 13.26 -5.17 -0.58
N VAL A 43 12.19 -5.67 0.04
CA VAL A 43 11.60 -6.96 -0.33
C VAL A 43 10.71 -6.78 -1.55
N ARG A 44 11.20 -7.24 -2.70
CA ARG A 44 10.39 -7.51 -3.89
C ARG A 44 10.19 -9.02 -4.01
N MET A 45 8.93 -9.46 -4.06
CA MET A 45 8.57 -10.88 -4.20
C MET A 45 8.95 -11.46 -5.56
N ASP A 46 8.98 -10.63 -6.61
CA ASP A 46 9.35 -11.05 -7.95
C ASP A 46 10.72 -10.48 -8.34
N PRO A 47 11.69 -11.33 -8.73
CA PRO A 47 12.89 -10.84 -9.38
C PRO A 47 12.52 -10.19 -10.72
N PRO A 48 13.25 -9.15 -11.15
CA PRO A 48 13.02 -8.55 -12.46
C PRO A 48 13.11 -9.61 -13.56
N ARG A 49 12.06 -9.74 -14.37
CA ARG A 49 12.04 -10.67 -15.50
C ARG A 49 13.06 -10.24 -16.54
N LYS A 50 13.71 -11.22 -17.17
CA LYS A 50 14.60 -10.96 -18.32
C LYS A 50 13.82 -10.19 -19.39
N PRO A 51 14.38 -9.11 -19.96
CA PRO A 51 13.75 -8.45 -21.09
C PRO A 51 13.74 -9.40 -22.30
N GLU A 52 12.57 -9.59 -22.89
CA GLU A 52 12.45 -10.26 -24.19
C GLU A 52 12.98 -9.31 -25.28
N SER A 53 13.98 -9.77 -26.04
CA SER A 53 14.54 -8.99 -27.15
C SER A 53 13.60 -9.06 -28.35
N ASN A 54 12.68 -8.09 -28.47
CA ASN A 54 11.79 -7.95 -29.63
C ASN A 54 12.37 -7.02 -30.72
N TYR A 55 13.68 -6.82 -30.73
CA TYR A 55 14.36 -6.01 -31.75
C TYR A 55 14.47 -6.82 -33.05
N GLY A 56 14.01 -6.24 -34.18
CA GLY A 56 14.10 -6.87 -35.50
C GLY A 56 12.93 -7.78 -35.90
N SER A 57 11.85 -7.84 -35.13
CA SER A 57 10.64 -8.62 -35.47
C SER A 57 9.73 -7.94 -36.50
N ARG A 58 10.00 -6.68 -36.84
CA ARG A 58 9.32 -5.94 -37.90
C ARG A 58 10.29 -5.81 -39.07
N PRO A 59 9.91 -6.23 -40.29
CA PRO A 59 10.72 -5.99 -41.48
C PRO A 59 10.88 -4.47 -41.69
N ILE A 60 12.08 -4.07 -42.14
CA ILE A 60 12.42 -2.70 -42.54
C ILE A 60 11.91 -2.39 -43.95
#